data_AF-A0A2W1ZSK5-F1
#
_entry.id   AF-A0A2W1ZSK5-F1
#
_cell.length_a   1.000
_cell.length_b   1.000
_cell.length_c   1.000
_cell.angle_alpha   90.00
_cell.angle_beta   90.00
_cell.angle_gamma   90.00
#
_symmetry.space_group_name_H-M   'P 1'
#
loop_
_entity.id
_entity.type
_entity.pdbx_description
1 polymer ?
#
loop_
_entity_poly.entity_id
_entity_poly.type
_entity_poly.pdbx_seq_one_letter_code
_entity_poly.pdbx_strand_id
1 'polypeptide(L)'
;MTTNERTIITGTAIAAPTVSPDRIAEFPVREDRSQREFLVRMPADDLGLFLTPGVRVAVDGEAGWVVPGRSWRGEASRTILQARAVQAPELALAA
;
A
#
# COMPACT_ATOMS: atom_id res chain seq x y z
N MET A 1 13.12 11.97 17.93
CA MET A 1 13.40 10.94 16.90
C MET A 1 12.22 9.99 16.90
N THR A 2 11.30 10.09 15.95
CA THR A 2 10.30 9.06 15.70
C THR A 2 10.98 8.00 14.85
N THR A 3 11.32 6.86 15.45
CA THR A 3 11.76 5.69 14.69
C THR A 3 10.53 5.14 13.98
N ASN A 4 10.46 5.26 12.66
CA ASN A 4 9.40 4.60 11.90
C ASN A 4 9.61 3.09 12.04
N GLU A 5 8.56 2.38 12.44
CA GLU A 5 8.62 0.93 12.58
C GLU A 5 8.56 0.28 11.20
N ARG A 6 9.53 -0.59 10.93
CA ARG A 6 9.51 -1.46 9.76
C ARG A 6 8.47 -2.54 9.97
N THR A 7 7.63 -2.73 8.98
CA THR A 7 6.56 -3.73 9.03
C THR A 7 6.34 -4.35 7.66
N ILE A 8 5.90 -5.60 7.69
CA ILE A 8 5.47 -6.32 6.49
C ILE A 8 3.98 -6.58 6.65
N ILE A 9 3.19 -6.06 5.72
CA ILE A 9 1.75 -6.33 5.67
C ILE A 9 1.42 -7.24 4.50
N THR A 10 0.41 -8.08 4.67
CA THR A 10 -0.23 -8.81 3.57
C THR A 10 -1.67 -8.35 3.50
N GLY A 11 -2.14 -8.03 2.30
CA GLY A 11 -3.44 -7.42 2.13
C GLY A 11 -3.93 -7.41 0.70
N THR A 12 -5.09 -6.80 0.50
CA THR A 12 -5.73 -6.66 -0.81
C THR A 12 -5.70 -5.20 -1.27
N ALA A 13 -5.27 -4.95 -2.50
CA ALA A 13 -5.34 -3.63 -3.11
C ALA A 13 -6.81 -3.22 -3.33
N ILE A 14 -7.22 -2.08 -2.81
CA ILE A 14 -8.61 -1.61 -2.86
C ILE A 14 -8.86 -0.76 -4.12
N ALA A 15 -7.81 -0.14 -4.64
CA ALA A 15 -7.85 0.66 -5.86
C ALA A 15 -6.57 0.43 -6.68
N ALA A 16 -6.64 0.73 -7.98
CA ALA A 16 -5.46 0.76 -8.83
C ALA A 16 -4.50 1.89 -8.40
N PRO A 17 -3.18 1.73 -8.61
CA PRO A 17 -2.21 2.78 -8.35
C PRO A 17 -2.50 4.06 -9.14
N THR A 18 -2.42 5.19 -8.44
CA THR A 18 -2.37 6.50 -9.07
C THR A 18 -0.93 6.99 -9.01
N VAL A 19 -0.40 7.50 -10.12
CA VAL A 19 0.97 8.03 -10.17
C VAL A 19 0.92 9.54 -10.16
N SER A 20 1.59 10.15 -9.17
CA SER A 20 1.73 11.60 -9.07
C SER A 20 2.76 12.14 -10.08
N PRO A 21 2.81 13.46 -10.34
CA PRO A 21 3.83 14.07 -11.19
C PRO A 21 5.27 13.79 -10.73
N ASP A 22 5.48 13.63 -9.43
CA ASP A 22 6.78 13.30 -8.82
C ASP A 22 7.17 11.82 -8.98
N ARG A 23 6.47 11.07 -9.85
CA ARG A 23 6.68 9.64 -10.07
C ARG A 23 6.50 8.80 -8.81
N ILE A 24 5.58 9.19 -7.93
CA ILE A 24 5.20 8.39 -6.76
C ILE A 24 3.92 7.63 -7.07
N ALA A 25 3.97 6.30 -6.95
CA ALA A 25 2.78 5.46 -7.03
C ALA A 25 2.12 5.38 -5.65
N GLU A 26 0.82 5.64 -5.61
CA GLU A 26 0.00 5.58 -4.40
C GLU A 26 -1.20 4.66 -4.61
N PHE A 27 -1.40 3.72 -3.68
CA PHE A 27 -2.58 2.86 -3.68
C PHE A 27 -2.97 2.39 -2.28
N PRO A 28 -4.27 2.25 -2.00
CA PRO A 28 -4.76 1.71 -0.74
C PRO A 28 -4.67 0.18 -0.70
N VAL A 29 -4.18 -0.36 0.42
CA VAL A 29 -4.17 -1.81 0.73
C VAL A 29 -4.91 -2.04 2.03
N ARG A 30 -5.86 -2.98 2.04
CA ARG A 30 -6.50 -3.45 3.27
C ARG A 30 -5.75 -4.66 3.79
N GLU A 31 -5.17 -4.56 4.98
CA GLU A 31 -4.42 -5.66 5.60
C GLU A 31 -5.36 -6.81 6.02
N ASP A 32 -4.96 -8.04 5.71
CA ASP A 32 -5.77 -9.23 5.95
C ASP A 32 -6.10 -9.45 7.44
N ARG A 33 -5.13 -9.21 8.34
CA ARG A 33 -5.27 -9.51 9.77
C ARG A 33 -6.12 -8.48 10.50
N SER A 34 -5.73 -7.20 10.46
CA SER A 34 -6.42 -6.16 11.23
C SER A 34 -7.57 -5.50 10.48
N GLN A 35 -7.72 -5.78 9.18
CA GLN A 35 -8.63 -5.07 8.27
C GLN A 35 -8.37 -3.55 8.20
N ARG A 36 -7.23 -3.08 8.69
CA ARG A 36 -6.82 -1.67 8.58
C ARG A 36 -6.41 -1.35 7.15
N GLU A 37 -6.73 -0.13 6.72
CA GLU A 37 -6.30 0.39 5.44
C GLU A 37 -4.97 1.15 5.57
N PHE A 38 -4.03 0.80 4.70
CA PHE A 38 -2.77 1.48 4.53
C PHE A 38 -2.76 2.19 3.18
N LEU A 39 -2.20 3.39 3.13
CA LEU A 39 -1.88 4.06 1.87
C LEU A 39 -0.43 3.73 1.54
N VAL A 40 -0.22 2.81 0.61
CA VAL A 40 1.11 2.42 0.15
C VAL A 40 1.64 3.49 -0.78
N ARG A 41 2.88 3.95 -0.52
CA ARG A 41 3.61 4.90 -1.36
C ARG A 41 4.98 4.35 -1.69
N MET A 42 5.37 4.42 -2.95
CA MET A 42 6.72 4.06 -3.41
C MET A 42 7.03 4.77 -4.73
N PRO A 43 8.30 4.83 -5.16
CA PRO A 43 8.64 5.26 -6.52
C PRO A 43 7.90 4.40 -7.55
N ALA A 44 7.27 5.03 -8.54
CA ALA A 44 6.47 4.35 -9.54
C ALA A 44 7.29 3.40 -10.41
N ASP A 45 8.56 3.74 -10.63
CA ASP A 45 9.52 2.92 -11.36
C ASP A 45 9.88 1.62 -10.62
N ASP A 46 9.74 1.61 -9.29
CA ASP A 46 10.05 0.44 -8.45
C ASP A 46 8.86 -0.51 -8.24
N LEU A 47 7.63 -0.08 -8.59
CA LEU A 47 6.43 -0.89 -8.34
C LEU A 47 6.46 -2.20 -9.12
N GLY A 48 6.92 -2.18 -10.38
CA GLY A 48 7.18 -3.36 -11.22
C GLY A 48 5.99 -4.32 -11.45
N LEU A 49 4.79 -3.98 -10.97
CA LEU A 49 3.61 -4.83 -10.92
C LEU A 49 2.40 -4.08 -11.48
N PHE A 50 1.63 -4.78 -12.31
CA PHE A 50 0.30 -4.32 -12.70
C PHE A 50 -0.69 -4.65 -11.57
N LEU A 51 -1.06 -3.62 -10.80
CA LEU A 51 -2.04 -3.75 -9.72
C LEU A 51 -3.42 -3.30 -10.18
N THR A 52 -4.40 -4.17 -9.99
CA THR A 52 -5.82 -3.87 -10.11
C THR A 52 -6.52 -4.04 -8.76
N PRO A 53 -7.69 -3.42 -8.53
CA PRO A 53 -8.49 -3.67 -7.34
C PRO A 53 -8.74 -5.19 -7.16
N GLY A 54 -8.61 -5.68 -5.94
CA GLY A 54 -8.78 -7.09 -5.59
C GLY A 54 -7.50 -7.92 -5.62
N VAL A 55 -6.39 -7.41 -6.18
CA VAL A 55 -5.11 -8.14 -6.18
C VAL A 55 -4.55 -8.22 -4.75
N ARG A 56 -4.11 -9.41 -4.36
CA ARG A 56 -3.42 -9.62 -3.09
C ARG A 56 -1.94 -9.28 -3.22
N VAL A 57 -1.43 -8.55 -2.23
CA VAL A 57 -0.05 -8.07 -2.18
C VAL A 57 0.58 -8.29 -0.81
N ALA A 58 1.89 -8.51 -0.80
CA ALA A 58 2.75 -8.36 0.36
C ALA A 58 3.56 -7.06 0.19
N VAL A 59 3.59 -6.23 1.24
CA VAL A 59 4.25 -4.93 1.22
C VAL A 59 5.22 -4.86 2.39
N ASP A 60 6.50 -4.66 2.09
CA ASP A 60 7.55 -4.36 3.06
C ASP A 60 7.80 -2.85 3.06
N GLY A 61 7.69 -2.21 4.22
CA GLY A 61 7.85 -0.77 4.32
C GLY A 61 7.94 -0.24 5.74
N GLU A 62 8.02 1.09 5.81
CA GLU A 62 8.06 1.84 7.06
C GLU A 62 6.73 2.55 7.29
N ALA A 63 6.08 2.23 8.41
CA ALA A 63 4.83 2.87 8.80
C ALA A 63 5.10 4.30 9.25
N GLY A 64 4.45 5.25 8.58
CA GLY A 64 4.59 6.67 8.84
C GLY A 64 3.34 7.26 9.51
N TRP A 65 3.03 8.50 9.15
CA TRP A 65 1.88 9.21 9.70
C TRP A 65 0.54 8.73 9.13
N VAL A 66 -0.53 9.04 9.87
CA VAL A 66 -1.91 8.76 9.43
C VAL A 66 -2.41 9.93 8.59
N VAL A 67 -2.95 9.62 7.41
CA VAL A 67 -3.72 10.56 6.58
C VAL A 67 -5.19 10.44 7.00
N PRO A 68 -5.83 11.54 7.44
CA PRO A 68 -7.24 11.53 7.78
C PRO A 68 -8.09 11.25 6.54
N GLY A 69 -9.01 10.30 6.68
CA GLY A 69 -10.01 10.03 5.66
C GLY A 69 -11.04 11.16 5.58
N ARG A 70 -11.71 11.25 4.44
CA ARG A 70 -12.87 12.13 4.27
C ARG A 70 -14.12 11.40 4.74
N SER A 71 -14.46 11.56 6.02
CA SER A 71 -15.62 10.91 6.65
C SER A 71 -16.94 11.15 5.90
N TRP A 72 -17.13 12.36 5.34
CA TRP A 72 -18.29 12.73 4.52
C TRP A 72 -18.39 11.98 3.17
N ARG A 73 -17.32 11.31 2.72
CA ARG A 73 -17.31 10.40 1.56
C ARG A 73 -17.25 8.93 1.94
N GLY A 74 -17.30 8.59 3.24
CA GLY A 74 -17.08 7.22 3.71
C GLY A 74 -15.63 6.74 3.52
N GLU A 75 -14.68 7.66 3.32
CA GLU A 75 -13.28 7.30 3.14
C GLU A 75 -12.60 7.08 4.51
N ALA A 76 -12.00 5.90 4.70
CA ALA A 76 -11.29 5.55 5.91
C ALA A 76 -9.99 6.37 6.07
N SER A 77 -9.61 6.65 7.32
CA SER A 77 -8.26 7.13 7.64
C SER A 77 -7.24 6.02 7.36
N ARG A 78 -6.10 6.39 6.79
CA ARG A 78 -5.08 5.42 6.36
C ARG A 78 -3.73 5.75 6.93
N THR A 79 -3.01 4.75 7.42
CA THR A 79 -1.59 4.91 7.76
C THR A 79 -0.77 4.88 6.48
N ILE A 80 0.13 5.84 6.27
CA ILE A 80 1.06 5.77 5.14
C ILE A 80 2.06 4.65 5.40
N LEU A 81 2.25 3.79 4.41
CA LEU A 81 3.32 2.81 4.39
C LEU A 81 4.27 3.19 3.26
N GLN A 82 5.46 3.68 3.63
CA GLN A 82 6.53 3.96 2.67
C GLN A 82 7.14 2.63 2.26
N ALA A 83 6.69 2.09 1.13
CA ALA A 83 7.05 0.76 0.68
C ALA A 83 8.43 0.77 0.02
N ARG A 84 9.22 -0.23 0.42
CA ARG A 84 10.50 -0.56 -0.20
C ARG A 84 10.34 -1.65 -1.26
N ALA A 85 9.41 -2.57 -1.03
CA ALA A 85 9.09 -3.64 -1.96
C ALA A 85 7.60 -3.98 -1.90
N VAL A 86 7.03 -4.26 -3.06
CA VAL A 86 5.68 -4.78 -3.21
C VAL A 86 5.78 -6.05 -4.03
N GLN A 87 5.15 -7.12 -3.56
CA GLN A 87 5.13 -8.42 -4.21
C GLN A 87 3.70 -8.92 -4.31
N ALA A 88 3.37 -9.59 -5.42
CA ALA A 88 2.11 -10.31 -5.55
C ALA A 88 2.37 -11.81 -5.27
N PRO A 89 2.05 -12.33 -4.07
CA PRO A 89 2.37 -13.71 -3.71
C PRO A 89 1.72 -14.75 -4.62
N GLU A 90 0.59 -14.43 -5.26
CA GLU A 90 -0.08 -15.33 -6.21
C GLU A 90 0.66 -15.45 -7.56
N LEU A 91 1.45 -14.43 -7.94
CA LEU A 91 2.30 -14.48 -9.14
C LEU A 91 3.61 -15.24 -8.89
N ALA A 92 4.02 -15.42 -7.64
CA ALA A 92 5.26 -16.13 -7.29
C ALA A 92 5.13 -17.67 -7.36
N LEU A 93 3.91 -18.22 -7.39
CA LEU A 93 3.67 -19.66 -7.45
C LEU A 93 3.61 -20.20 -8.90
N ALA A 94 3.58 -19.33 -9.91
CA ALA A 94 3.42 -19.71 -11.31
C ALA A 94 4.76 -19.89 -12.08
N ALA A 95 5.91 -19.91 -11.38
CA ALA A 95 7.25 -20.02 -11.94
C ALA A 95 7.92 -21.37 -11.63
#